data_AF-A0A2T4TG36-F1
#
_entry.id   AF-A0A2T4TG36-F1
#
_cell.length_a   1.000
_cell.length_b   1.000
_cell.length_c   1.000
_cell.angle_alpha   90.00
_cell.angle_beta   90.00
_cell.angle_gamma   90.00
#
_symmetry.space_group_name_H-M   'P 1'
#
loop_
_entity.id
_entity.type
_entity.pdbx_description
1 polymer ?
#
loop_
_entity_poly.entity_id
_entity_poly.type
_entity_poly.pdbx_seq_one_letter_code
_entity_poly.pdbx_strand_id
1 'polypeptide(L)'
;MFDVLSLAFCASCPKLKVLRTTLVILSFVSLSHPAEASVALSDSLRHTSSIAVDDSVGVTADTCAVADTAATVRQACEKVRYKNDTRLDRVVYTCAPLILNGLLMRSESKRFRGLRNDYIPRFDRRLDNYTQYLPAAVMLGLKLGGVKGRSSWGRMLASHAMSVALMAGIVNALKYSAQVERPDGTDLRSFPSGHTATAFMTATMLNKEYGYRSPWIGIGAYSVAAATGLMRMANNKHWLSDVMTGAGVGIVATEMGYYLTDLIFKQRGLNKATTEETFEEKYRPSFIGLNFLINEPLGKYPDGKGSHVKVSRGCTSAVEGAYFFNPYVGVGGRFSVTRTSVIVDGVKAEDNVFDTWKVGGGAYFSYPLTSRWLLGSKLLASSVFYPNIQLTDELIDSRHGMGLGTGLSLMFRARQHYSVRFLVDYNLQPYRALGKHTCFHSLELGSSFVVSF
;
A
#
# COMPACT_ATOMS: atom_id res chain seq x y z
N MET A 1 -31.45 -15.96 2.69
CA MET A 1 -31.36 -15.15 1.46
C MET A 1 -32.76 -14.60 1.30
N PHE A 2 -32.91 -13.29 1.52
CA PHE A 2 -34.09 -12.63 2.13
C PHE A 2 -34.20 -12.90 3.65
N ASP A 3 -34.58 -11.87 4.41
CA ASP A 3 -34.57 -11.72 5.88
C ASP A 3 -33.25 -11.33 6.58
N VAL A 4 -32.53 -10.36 6.01
CA VAL A 4 -31.47 -9.60 6.70
C VAL A 4 -31.84 -8.10 6.82
N LEU A 5 -33.10 -7.73 6.54
CA LEU A 5 -33.57 -6.34 6.44
C LEU A 5 -34.52 -5.89 7.55
N SER A 6 -34.57 -6.58 8.69
CA SER A 6 -35.26 -6.08 9.88
C SER A 6 -34.45 -6.37 11.12
N LEU A 7 -33.67 -5.36 11.54
CA LEU A 7 -33.36 -5.06 12.93
C LEU A 7 -32.66 -3.69 12.98
N ALA A 8 -33.40 -2.68 12.55
CA ALA A 8 -33.31 -1.35 13.14
C ALA A 8 -34.13 -1.40 14.43
N PHE A 9 -33.52 -1.17 15.59
CA PHE A 9 -34.03 -0.33 16.69
C PHE A 9 -33.17 -0.51 17.95
N CYS A 10 -32.63 0.63 18.41
CA CYS A 10 -32.25 0.96 19.79
C CYS A 10 -31.03 0.27 20.44
N ALA A 11 -29.92 1.00 20.60
CA ALA A 11 -29.62 1.68 21.88
C ALA A 11 -28.19 2.27 21.91
N SER A 12 -28.12 3.47 22.49
CA SER A 12 -27.00 4.39 22.70
C SER A 12 -25.69 3.77 23.17
N CYS A 13 -24.55 4.19 22.59
CA CYS A 13 -23.23 3.96 23.16
C CYS A 13 -22.39 5.26 23.21
N PRO A 14 -22.10 5.81 24.41
CA PRO A 14 -21.47 7.11 24.55
C PRO A 14 -19.93 6.99 24.62
N LYS A 15 -19.26 6.71 23.51
CA LYS A 15 -17.80 6.96 23.33
C LYS A 15 -17.47 7.30 21.88
N LEU A 16 -18.01 8.42 21.38
CA LEU A 16 -17.82 8.83 19.98
C LEU A 16 -17.61 10.35 19.86
N LYS A 17 -16.51 10.86 20.44
CA LYS A 17 -16.08 12.25 20.19
C LYS A 17 -15.13 12.37 18.98
N VAL A 18 -14.27 11.39 18.73
CA VAL A 18 -13.23 11.47 17.66
C VAL A 18 -13.81 11.14 16.27
N LEU A 19 -14.67 10.13 16.15
CA LEU A 19 -15.28 9.73 14.86
C LEU A 19 -16.28 10.78 14.32
N ARG A 20 -16.98 11.48 15.22
CA ARG A 20 -17.85 12.62 14.88
C ARG A 20 -17.05 13.76 14.24
N THR A 21 -15.84 14.04 14.73
CA THR A 21 -14.99 15.10 14.16
C THR A 21 -14.47 14.71 12.78
N THR A 22 -14.08 13.44 12.58
CA THR A 22 -13.60 12.95 11.28
C THR A 22 -14.68 12.96 10.20
N LEU A 23 -15.93 12.60 10.53
CA LEU A 23 -17.06 12.64 9.59
C LEU A 23 -17.56 14.05 9.30
N VAL A 24 -17.64 14.94 10.30
CA VAL A 24 -18.05 16.34 10.09
C VAL A 24 -17.09 17.05 9.14
N ILE A 25 -15.79 16.74 9.19
CA ILE A 25 -14.81 17.34 8.26
C ILE A 25 -14.93 16.75 6.85
N LEU A 26 -15.21 15.45 6.70
CA LEU A 26 -15.50 14.82 5.40
C LEU A 26 -16.71 15.46 4.72
N SER A 27 -17.79 15.71 5.48
CA SER A 27 -18.99 16.39 4.98
C SER A 27 -18.76 17.87 4.68
N PHE A 28 -18.02 18.61 5.53
CA PHE A 28 -17.71 20.02 5.31
C PHE A 28 -16.87 20.26 4.05
N VAL A 29 -15.90 19.37 3.75
CA VAL A 29 -15.08 19.49 2.53
C VAL A 29 -15.91 19.18 1.29
N SER A 30 -16.79 18.17 1.32
CA SER A 30 -17.70 17.87 0.20
C SER A 30 -18.81 18.92 -0.02
N LEU A 31 -19.26 19.59 1.03
CA LEU A 31 -20.32 20.63 0.95
C LEU A 31 -19.80 21.99 0.48
N SER A 32 -18.47 22.22 0.52
CA SER A 32 -17.88 23.51 0.19
C SER A 32 -17.80 23.82 -1.32
N HIS A 33 -18.00 22.82 -2.19
CA HIS A 33 -17.95 22.99 -3.65
C HIS A 33 -18.99 22.07 -4.34
N PRO A 34 -20.23 22.54 -4.55
CA PRO A 34 -21.21 21.81 -5.36
C PRO A 34 -20.76 21.89 -6.82
N ALA A 35 -20.07 20.86 -7.31
CA ALA A 35 -19.78 20.71 -8.73
C ALA A 35 -20.23 19.32 -9.21
N GLU A 36 -20.54 19.24 -10.50
CA GLU A 36 -21.23 18.22 -11.30
C GLU A 36 -20.62 16.79 -11.28
N ALA A 37 -19.98 16.38 -10.19
CA ALA A 37 -19.48 15.02 -9.95
C ALA A 37 -20.61 13.98 -9.76
N SER A 38 -21.83 14.43 -9.48
CA SER A 38 -23.00 13.55 -9.31
C SER A 38 -23.39 12.84 -10.60
N VAL A 39 -23.19 13.47 -11.77
CA VAL A 39 -23.64 12.95 -13.07
C VAL A 39 -22.73 11.82 -13.59
N ALA A 40 -21.42 11.91 -13.36
CA ALA A 40 -20.46 10.91 -13.84
C ALA A 40 -20.44 9.61 -13.03
N LEU A 41 -20.75 9.69 -11.72
CA LEU A 41 -20.93 8.51 -10.87
C LEU A 41 -22.20 7.75 -11.27
N SER A 42 -23.31 8.47 -11.56
CA SER A 42 -24.51 7.86 -12.10
C SER A 42 -24.29 7.23 -13.48
N ASP A 43 -23.47 7.82 -14.35
CA ASP A 43 -23.16 7.26 -15.67
C ASP A 43 -22.25 6.03 -15.61
N SER A 44 -21.32 5.97 -14.63
CA SER A 44 -20.50 4.76 -14.39
C SER A 44 -21.32 3.64 -13.74
N LEU A 45 -22.29 3.99 -12.89
CA LEU A 45 -23.25 3.04 -12.31
C LEU A 45 -24.28 2.55 -13.35
N ARG A 46 -24.64 3.36 -14.35
CA ARG A 46 -25.51 2.96 -15.47
C ARG A 46 -24.92 1.85 -16.35
N HIS A 47 -23.59 1.71 -16.39
CA HIS A 47 -22.92 0.58 -17.04
C HIS A 47 -22.76 -0.67 -16.15
N THR A 48 -23.20 -0.60 -14.89
CA THR A 48 -23.25 -1.72 -13.95
C THR A 48 -24.71 -2.03 -13.64
N SER A 49 -25.42 -2.57 -14.62
CA SER A 49 -26.85 -2.87 -14.49
C SER A 49 -27.10 -4.02 -13.50
N SER A 50 -27.50 -3.69 -12.26
CA SER A 50 -28.65 -4.30 -11.55
C SER A 50 -28.76 -3.90 -10.08
N ILE A 51 -28.78 -2.61 -9.74
CA ILE A 51 -29.41 -2.16 -8.49
C ILE A 51 -30.24 -0.91 -8.83
N ALA A 52 -31.56 -1.04 -8.75
CA ALA A 52 -32.49 0.05 -8.99
C ALA A 52 -32.24 1.18 -7.98
N VAL A 53 -32.07 2.39 -8.51
CA VAL A 53 -31.98 3.64 -7.75
C VAL A 53 -33.27 4.39 -8.04
N ASP A 54 -34.12 4.51 -7.02
CA ASP A 54 -35.23 5.46 -7.02
C ASP A 54 -34.89 6.61 -6.06
N ASP A 55 -34.99 7.80 -6.63
CA ASP A 55 -35.18 9.14 -6.08
C ASP A 55 -34.38 9.71 -4.90
N SER A 56 -33.58 10.71 -5.29
CA SER A 56 -33.41 12.03 -4.66
C SER A 56 -32.68 12.15 -3.30
N VAL A 57 -31.52 12.80 -3.38
CA VAL A 57 -31.02 13.85 -2.47
C VAL A 57 -31.29 13.63 -0.98
N GLY A 58 -30.43 12.84 -0.36
CA GLY A 58 -30.37 12.67 1.09
C GLY A 58 -29.00 12.18 1.53
N VAL A 59 -27.92 12.93 1.24
CA VAL A 59 -26.62 12.66 1.87
C VAL A 59 -26.60 13.31 3.25
N THR A 60 -27.46 12.82 4.14
CA THR A 60 -27.18 12.82 5.56
C THR A 60 -26.19 11.68 5.77
N ALA A 61 -24.91 12.01 5.96
CA ALA A 61 -23.92 11.03 6.38
C ALA A 61 -24.31 10.54 7.78
N ASP A 62 -25.13 9.50 7.84
CA ASP A 62 -25.56 8.92 9.09
C ASP A 62 -24.33 8.37 9.81
N THR A 63 -23.94 9.06 10.87
CA THR A 63 -22.89 8.61 11.81
C THR A 63 -23.14 7.17 12.28
N CYS A 64 -24.41 6.75 12.32
CA CYS A 64 -24.84 5.38 12.57
C CYS A 64 -24.39 4.42 11.47
N ALA A 65 -24.56 4.75 10.18
CA ALA A 65 -24.17 3.87 9.08
C ALA A 65 -22.67 3.55 9.06
N VAL A 66 -21.80 4.51 9.43
CA VAL A 66 -20.34 4.27 9.54
C VAL A 66 -19.99 3.48 10.80
N ALA A 67 -20.67 3.72 11.92
CA ALA A 67 -20.52 2.93 13.14
C ALA A 67 -21.00 1.48 12.92
N ASP A 68 -22.11 1.30 12.21
CA ASP A 68 -22.71 0.02 11.85
C ASP A 68 -21.85 -0.70 10.82
N THR A 69 -21.25 0.01 9.86
CA THR A 69 -20.27 -0.55 8.92
C THR A 69 -19.01 -0.98 9.67
N ALA A 70 -18.49 -0.17 10.59
CA ALA A 70 -17.33 -0.54 11.39
C ALA A 70 -17.64 -1.74 12.32
N ALA A 71 -18.84 -1.80 12.89
CA ALA A 71 -19.32 -2.93 13.69
C ALA A 71 -19.52 -4.19 12.85
N THR A 72 -20.07 -4.07 11.64
CA THR A 72 -20.27 -5.17 10.69
C THR A 72 -18.93 -5.69 10.16
N VAL A 73 -18.00 -4.80 9.81
CA VAL A 73 -16.62 -5.16 9.43
C VAL A 73 -15.90 -5.78 10.61
N ARG A 74 -16.08 -5.27 11.83
CA ARG A 74 -15.53 -5.91 13.04
C ARG A 74 -16.10 -7.31 13.23
N GLN A 75 -17.42 -7.48 13.09
CA GLN A 75 -18.09 -8.78 13.19
C GLN A 75 -17.66 -9.74 12.07
N ALA A 76 -17.42 -9.24 10.86
CA ALA A 76 -16.87 -10.01 9.75
C ALA A 76 -15.41 -10.40 10.00
N CYS A 77 -14.57 -9.49 10.47
CA CYS A 77 -13.18 -9.77 10.87
C CYS A 77 -13.12 -10.73 12.07
N GLU A 78 -14.05 -10.63 13.02
CA GLU A 78 -14.21 -11.55 14.14
C GLU A 78 -14.76 -12.91 13.69
N LYS A 79 -15.63 -12.98 12.66
CA LYS A 79 -16.03 -14.25 12.02
C LYS A 79 -14.90 -14.89 11.20
N VAL A 80 -14.03 -14.07 10.59
CA VAL A 80 -12.79 -14.52 9.92
C VAL A 80 -11.74 -14.98 10.94
N ARG A 81 -11.92 -14.71 12.24
CA ARG A 81 -11.19 -15.37 13.32
C ARG A 81 -11.62 -16.84 13.36
N TYR A 82 -10.98 -17.62 12.50
CA TYR A 82 -11.29 -19.03 12.24
C TYR A 82 -11.19 -19.86 13.53
N LYS A 83 -12.11 -20.81 13.68
CA LYS A 83 -12.37 -21.62 14.87
C LYS A 83 -11.31 -22.72 15.13
N ASN A 84 -10.11 -22.60 14.55
CA ASN A 84 -8.94 -23.45 14.80
C ASN A 84 -7.68 -22.59 14.58
N ASP A 85 -7.00 -22.17 15.66
CA ASP A 85 -5.78 -21.34 15.63
C ASP A 85 -4.56 -22.22 15.34
N THR A 86 -4.51 -22.83 14.15
CA THR A 86 -3.30 -23.58 13.76
C THR A 86 -2.21 -22.60 13.33
N ARG A 87 -0.95 -22.95 13.61
CA ARG A 87 0.20 -22.15 13.19
C ARG A 87 0.24 -21.94 11.66
N LEU A 88 -0.32 -22.87 10.89
CA LEU A 88 -0.38 -22.80 9.43
C LEU A 88 -1.40 -21.75 8.96
N ASP A 89 -2.58 -21.69 9.59
CA ASP A 89 -3.58 -20.66 9.32
C ASP A 89 -3.02 -19.26 9.56
N ARG A 90 -2.19 -19.09 10.61
CA ARG A 90 -1.50 -17.83 10.90
C ARG A 90 -0.51 -17.43 9.80
N VAL A 91 0.21 -18.38 9.21
CA VAL A 91 1.13 -18.13 8.09
C VAL A 91 0.35 -17.72 6.85
N VAL A 92 -0.70 -18.47 6.49
CA VAL A 92 -1.56 -18.18 5.33
C VAL A 92 -2.21 -16.81 5.48
N TYR A 93 -2.81 -16.53 6.64
CA TYR A 93 -3.47 -15.26 6.96
C TYR A 93 -2.50 -14.07 6.92
N THR A 94 -1.25 -14.26 7.35
CA THR A 94 -0.23 -13.19 7.31
C THR A 94 0.22 -12.88 5.88
N CYS A 95 0.19 -13.85 4.99
CA CYS A 95 0.82 -13.73 3.68
C CYS A 95 -0.14 -13.51 2.52
N ALA A 96 -1.39 -13.97 2.64
CA ALA A 96 -2.40 -13.82 1.59
C ALA A 96 -2.60 -12.35 1.16
N PRO A 97 -2.67 -11.36 2.07
CA PRO A 97 -2.80 -9.95 1.67
C PRO A 97 -1.62 -9.43 0.86
N LEU A 98 -0.38 -9.89 1.14
CA LEU A 98 0.82 -9.47 0.41
C LEU A 98 0.81 -9.99 -1.03
N ILE A 99 0.45 -11.26 -1.22
CA ILE A 99 0.38 -11.91 -2.54
C ILE A 99 -0.77 -11.33 -3.35
N LEU A 100 -1.95 -11.21 -2.75
CA LEU A 100 -3.13 -10.64 -3.41
C LEU A 100 -2.86 -9.21 -3.89
N ASN A 101 -2.17 -8.41 -3.08
CA ASN A 101 -1.78 -7.05 -3.45
C ASN A 101 -0.84 -7.01 -4.67
N GLY A 102 0.14 -7.92 -4.73
CA GLY A 102 1.02 -8.04 -5.89
C GLY A 102 0.30 -8.44 -7.18
N LEU A 103 -0.72 -9.31 -7.08
CA LEU A 103 -1.55 -9.74 -8.21
C LEU A 103 -2.48 -8.61 -8.70
N LEU A 104 -3.10 -7.87 -7.79
CA LEU A 104 -3.97 -6.74 -8.12
C LEU A 104 -3.23 -5.62 -8.87
N MET A 105 -1.97 -5.37 -8.51
CA MET A 105 -1.16 -4.33 -9.17
C MET A 105 -0.53 -4.74 -10.51
N ARG A 106 -0.73 -6.00 -10.95
CA ARG A 106 -0.16 -6.50 -12.21
C ARG A 106 -0.65 -5.74 -13.44
N SER A 107 -1.93 -5.34 -13.49
CA SER A 107 -2.49 -4.60 -14.64
C SER A 107 -1.86 -3.22 -14.82
N GLU A 108 -1.24 -2.67 -13.77
CA GLU A 108 -0.79 -1.28 -13.69
C GLU A 108 0.72 -1.10 -13.81
N SER A 109 1.47 -2.20 -13.78
CA SER A 109 2.93 -2.24 -13.80
C SER A 109 3.58 -1.44 -14.94
N LYS A 110 2.95 -1.36 -16.12
CA LYS A 110 3.44 -0.58 -17.26
C LYS A 110 3.49 0.92 -16.98
N ARG A 111 2.53 1.45 -16.21
CA ARG A 111 2.45 2.88 -15.86
C ARG A 111 3.58 3.29 -14.90
N PHE A 112 3.87 2.46 -13.91
CA PHE A 112 4.97 2.68 -12.97
C PHE A 112 6.36 2.64 -13.63
N ARG A 113 6.54 1.80 -14.67
CA ARG A 113 7.76 1.83 -15.49
C ARG A 113 7.94 3.19 -16.17
N GLY A 114 6.84 3.77 -16.65
CA GLY A 114 6.84 5.12 -17.17
C GLY A 114 7.35 6.12 -16.13
N LEU A 115 6.70 6.18 -14.96
CA LEU A 115 7.11 7.08 -13.87
C LEU A 115 8.61 6.98 -13.57
N ARG A 116 9.13 5.75 -13.47
CA ARG A 116 10.58 5.53 -13.28
C ARG A 116 11.42 6.07 -14.46
N ASN A 117 11.02 5.85 -15.70
CA ASN A 117 11.79 6.25 -16.87
C ASN A 117 11.92 7.77 -16.99
N ASP A 118 10.92 8.54 -16.56
CA ASP A 118 10.98 10.01 -16.65
C ASP A 118 11.88 10.60 -15.56
N TYR A 119 11.75 10.11 -14.32
CA TYR A 119 12.45 10.68 -13.16
C TYR A 119 13.85 10.12 -12.94
N ILE A 120 14.08 8.85 -13.32
CA ILE A 120 15.37 8.17 -13.09
C ILE A 120 15.80 7.35 -14.32
N PRO A 121 15.91 7.96 -15.52
CA PRO A 121 16.17 7.23 -16.78
C PRO A 121 17.51 6.48 -16.80
N ARG A 122 18.54 7.04 -16.13
CA ARG A 122 19.93 6.56 -16.18
C ARG A 122 20.31 5.67 -14.99
N PHE A 123 19.35 5.21 -14.19
CA PHE A 123 19.68 4.34 -13.06
C PHE A 123 20.13 2.96 -13.57
N ASP A 124 21.43 2.70 -13.47
CA ASP A 124 22.04 1.40 -13.66
C ASP A 124 23.06 1.17 -12.52
N ARG A 125 22.60 0.51 -11.46
CA ARG A 125 23.43 0.19 -10.29
C ARG A 125 23.30 -1.28 -9.97
N ARG A 126 24.43 -1.96 -9.76
CA ARG A 126 24.51 -3.38 -9.39
C ARG A 126 24.41 -3.64 -7.87
N LEU A 127 24.13 -2.60 -7.08
CA LEU A 127 24.09 -2.67 -5.62
C LEU A 127 23.05 -3.70 -5.13
N ASP A 128 21.95 -3.82 -5.86
CA ASP A 128 20.86 -4.78 -5.62
C ASP A 128 21.30 -6.24 -5.61
N ASN A 129 22.35 -6.59 -6.36
CA ASN A 129 22.92 -7.95 -6.37
C ASN A 129 23.52 -8.32 -5.00
N TYR A 130 23.99 -7.33 -4.24
CA TYR A 130 24.62 -7.52 -2.93
C TYR A 130 23.65 -7.29 -1.77
N THR A 131 22.82 -6.24 -1.85
CA THR A 131 21.93 -5.86 -0.74
C THR A 131 20.87 -6.91 -0.43
N GLN A 132 20.53 -7.79 -1.38
CA GLN A 132 19.62 -8.91 -1.14
C GLN A 132 20.14 -9.91 -0.07
N TYR A 133 21.46 -10.01 0.10
CA TYR A 133 22.10 -10.91 1.07
C TYR A 133 22.54 -10.18 2.35
N LEU A 134 22.48 -8.85 2.38
CA LEU A 134 22.96 -8.04 3.50
C LEU A 134 22.28 -8.41 4.84
N PRO A 135 20.95 -8.62 4.93
CA PRO A 135 20.34 -9.06 6.18
C PRO A 135 20.86 -10.42 6.66
N ALA A 136 21.17 -11.35 5.75
CA ALA A 136 21.76 -12.63 6.11
C ALA A 136 23.21 -12.48 6.58
N ALA A 137 24.00 -11.62 5.94
CA ALA A 137 25.36 -11.31 6.37
C ALA A 137 25.39 -10.73 7.79
N VAL A 138 24.49 -9.78 8.09
CA VAL A 138 24.33 -9.22 9.44
C VAL A 138 23.93 -10.30 10.44
N MET A 139 22.95 -11.14 10.10
CA MET A 139 22.49 -12.23 10.96
C MET A 139 23.61 -13.23 11.31
N LEU A 140 24.40 -13.64 10.31
CA LEU A 140 25.55 -14.53 10.50
C LEU A 140 26.66 -13.84 11.30
N GLY A 141 26.94 -12.56 11.02
CA GLY A 141 27.91 -11.76 11.78
C GLY A 141 27.55 -11.67 13.26
N LEU A 142 26.28 -11.40 13.59
CA LEU A 142 25.79 -11.42 14.97
C LEU A 142 25.99 -12.79 15.64
N LYS A 143 25.68 -13.87 14.92
CA LYS A 143 25.82 -15.24 15.42
C LYS A 143 27.28 -15.61 15.69
N LEU A 144 28.19 -15.27 14.76
CA LEU A 144 29.63 -15.48 14.88
C LEU A 144 30.25 -14.62 15.98
N GLY A 145 29.76 -13.39 16.15
CA GLY A 145 30.14 -12.50 17.25
C GLY A 145 29.60 -12.94 18.62
N GLY A 146 29.03 -14.14 18.75
CA GLY A 146 28.57 -14.69 20.02
C GLY A 146 27.19 -14.20 20.48
N VAL A 147 26.49 -13.39 19.68
CA VAL A 147 25.14 -12.93 20.03
C VAL A 147 24.17 -14.10 19.90
N LYS A 148 23.61 -14.54 21.04
CA LYS A 148 22.64 -15.65 21.06
C LYS A 148 21.33 -15.28 20.39
N GLY A 149 21.12 -15.75 19.16
CA GLY A 149 19.81 -15.70 18.48
C GLY A 149 18.77 -16.64 19.11
N ARG A 150 17.57 -16.67 18.52
CA ARG A 150 16.46 -17.57 18.90
C ARG A 150 16.88 -19.04 18.91
N SER A 151 17.65 -19.45 17.92
CA SER A 151 17.98 -20.85 17.65
C SER A 151 19.47 -21.16 17.89
N SER A 152 19.81 -22.43 18.12
CA SER A 152 21.19 -22.94 18.06
C SER A 152 21.71 -22.90 16.61
N TRP A 153 23.00 -23.17 16.39
CA TRP A 153 23.59 -23.18 15.04
C TRP A 153 22.90 -24.18 14.11
N GLY A 154 22.80 -25.45 14.53
CA GLY A 154 22.18 -26.50 13.70
C GLY A 154 20.72 -26.23 13.37
N ARG A 155 19.92 -25.78 14.37
CA ARG A 155 18.51 -25.46 14.15
C ARG A 155 18.33 -24.26 13.21
N MET A 156 19.12 -23.21 13.40
CA MET A 156 19.08 -22.02 12.55
C MET A 156 19.40 -22.37 11.10
N LEU A 157 20.48 -23.12 10.87
CA LEU A 157 20.88 -23.55 9.52
C LEU A 157 19.82 -24.45 8.87
N ALA A 158 19.21 -25.37 9.62
CA ALA A 158 18.11 -26.19 9.11
C ALA A 158 16.89 -25.34 8.70
N SER A 159 16.49 -24.36 9.52
CA SER A 159 15.43 -23.40 9.16
C SER A 159 15.78 -22.61 7.91
N HIS A 160 17.02 -22.13 7.80
CA HIS A 160 17.46 -21.37 6.64
C HIS A 160 17.47 -22.21 5.37
N ALA A 161 18.01 -23.43 5.42
CA ALA A 161 18.04 -24.33 4.29
C ALA A 161 16.62 -24.64 3.79
N MET A 162 15.69 -24.93 4.71
CA MET A 162 14.30 -25.19 4.36
C MET A 162 13.63 -23.97 3.72
N SER A 163 13.82 -22.78 4.30
CA SER A 163 13.28 -21.54 3.75
C SER A 163 13.86 -21.19 2.38
N VAL A 164 15.17 -21.38 2.17
CA VAL A 164 15.83 -21.17 0.87
C VAL A 164 15.27 -22.16 -0.17
N ALA A 165 15.15 -23.43 0.19
CA ALA A 165 14.60 -24.45 -0.71
C ALA A 165 13.16 -24.13 -1.14
N LEU A 166 12.31 -23.75 -0.18
CA LEU A 166 10.92 -23.35 -0.47
C LEU A 166 10.86 -22.08 -1.32
N MET A 167 11.65 -21.05 -0.99
CA MET A 167 11.68 -19.79 -1.74
C MET A 167 12.14 -20.04 -3.18
N ALA A 168 13.25 -20.77 -3.36
CA ALA A 168 13.79 -21.12 -4.67
C ALA A 168 12.78 -21.96 -5.47
N GLY A 169 12.15 -22.95 -4.84
CA GLY A 169 11.12 -23.79 -5.47
C GLY A 169 9.94 -22.96 -5.99
N ILE A 170 9.36 -22.11 -5.14
CA ILE A 170 8.21 -21.26 -5.50
C ILE A 170 8.59 -20.26 -6.59
N VAL A 171 9.70 -19.53 -6.43
CA VAL A 171 10.14 -18.51 -7.39
C VAL A 171 10.44 -19.13 -8.75
N ASN A 172 11.18 -20.24 -8.79
CA ASN A 172 11.51 -20.90 -10.06
C ASN A 172 10.27 -21.48 -10.72
N ALA A 173 9.40 -22.17 -9.97
CA ALA A 173 8.14 -22.69 -10.52
C ALA A 173 7.32 -21.56 -11.18
N LEU A 174 7.11 -20.45 -10.48
CA LEU A 174 6.37 -19.31 -11.03
C LEU A 174 7.06 -18.66 -12.23
N LYS A 175 8.39 -18.56 -12.23
CA LYS A 175 9.15 -17.99 -13.36
C LYS A 175 9.00 -18.82 -14.62
N TYR A 176 9.13 -20.14 -14.50
CA TYR A 176 9.03 -21.04 -15.64
C TYR A 176 7.60 -21.23 -16.12
N SER A 177 6.60 -21.08 -15.24
CA SER A 177 5.18 -21.16 -15.61
C SER A 177 4.61 -19.86 -16.18
N ALA A 178 4.90 -18.70 -15.58
CA ALA A 178 4.26 -17.43 -15.94
C ALA A 178 4.91 -16.73 -17.14
N GLN A 179 6.19 -17.01 -17.40
CA GLN A 179 6.96 -16.51 -18.55
C GLN A 179 6.77 -15.00 -18.85
N VAL A 180 6.76 -14.18 -17.79
CA VAL A 180 6.53 -12.74 -17.91
C VAL A 180 7.81 -12.05 -18.39
N GLU A 181 7.72 -11.35 -19.52
CA GLU A 181 8.78 -10.52 -20.06
C GLU A 181 9.18 -9.39 -19.09
N ARG A 182 10.48 -9.15 -18.99
CA ARG A 182 11.03 -8.06 -18.18
C ARG A 182 10.72 -6.68 -18.76
N PRO A 183 10.70 -5.63 -17.92
CA PRO A 183 10.55 -4.25 -18.37
C PRO A 183 11.59 -3.82 -19.40
N ASP A 184 12.79 -4.41 -19.38
CA ASP A 184 13.92 -4.16 -20.29
C ASP A 184 13.99 -5.12 -21.50
N GLY A 185 13.05 -6.06 -21.65
CA GLY A 185 13.02 -7.03 -22.76
C GLY A 185 14.12 -8.10 -22.71
N THR A 186 14.91 -8.19 -21.64
CA THR A 186 16.10 -9.07 -21.63
C THR A 186 15.79 -10.55 -21.44
N ASP A 187 14.71 -10.91 -20.73
CA ASP A 187 14.25 -12.29 -20.61
C ASP A 187 12.76 -12.39 -20.22
N LEU A 188 12.22 -13.61 -20.28
CA LEU A 188 10.85 -13.97 -19.89
C LEU A 188 10.72 -14.39 -18.42
N ARG A 189 11.70 -14.09 -17.57
CA ARG A 189 11.75 -14.52 -16.18
C ARG A 189 11.61 -13.33 -15.25
N SER A 190 10.64 -12.47 -15.51
CA SER A 190 10.36 -11.31 -14.64
C SER A 190 9.63 -11.73 -13.36
N PHE A 191 8.50 -12.44 -13.48
CA PHE A 191 7.61 -12.72 -12.35
C PHE A 191 7.96 -14.02 -11.59
N PRO A 192 7.95 -14.03 -10.23
CA PRO A 192 8.12 -12.88 -9.34
C PRO A 192 9.60 -12.47 -9.24
N SER A 193 9.92 -11.33 -8.61
CA SER A 193 11.30 -10.89 -8.42
C SER A 193 12.05 -11.81 -7.45
N GLY A 194 13.04 -12.56 -7.94
CA GLY A 194 13.88 -13.45 -7.13
C GLY A 194 14.82 -12.70 -6.18
N HIS A 195 15.33 -11.54 -6.61
CA HIS A 195 16.16 -10.68 -5.76
C HIS A 195 15.36 -10.13 -4.58
N THR A 196 14.13 -9.69 -4.85
CA THR A 196 13.22 -9.21 -3.79
C THR A 196 12.80 -10.35 -2.87
N ALA A 197 12.47 -11.53 -3.41
CA ALA A 197 12.14 -12.71 -2.61
C ALA A 197 13.29 -13.10 -1.68
N THR A 198 14.53 -13.11 -2.19
CA THR A 198 15.73 -13.38 -1.39
C THR A 198 15.92 -12.32 -0.29
N ALA A 199 15.80 -11.03 -0.63
CA ALA A 199 15.98 -9.94 0.33
C ALA A 199 14.94 -9.97 1.47
N PHE A 200 13.67 -10.21 1.15
CA PHE A 200 12.61 -10.32 2.17
C PHE A 200 12.70 -11.63 2.96
N MET A 201 13.18 -12.71 2.35
CA MET A 201 13.48 -13.96 3.05
C MET A 201 14.59 -13.75 4.08
N THR A 202 15.74 -13.21 3.68
CA THR A 202 16.88 -12.98 4.59
C THR A 202 16.54 -11.95 5.67
N ALA A 203 15.77 -10.90 5.34
CA ALA A 203 15.26 -9.95 6.32
C ALA A 203 14.34 -10.60 7.36
N THR A 204 13.44 -11.48 6.91
CA THR A 204 12.54 -12.23 7.81
C THR A 204 13.32 -13.20 8.68
N MET A 205 14.37 -13.86 8.15
CA MET A 205 15.25 -14.72 8.94
C MET A 205 15.95 -13.94 10.06
N LEU A 206 16.55 -12.78 9.73
CA LEU A 206 17.20 -11.90 10.70
C LEU A 206 16.20 -11.45 11.78
N ASN A 207 15.00 -11.02 11.38
CA ASN A 207 13.96 -10.62 12.33
C ASN A 207 13.48 -11.77 13.23
N LYS A 208 13.35 -13.00 12.71
CA LYS A 208 12.97 -14.16 13.54
C LYS A 208 14.05 -14.57 14.53
N GLU A 209 15.33 -14.46 14.16
CA GLU A 209 16.44 -14.84 15.05
C GLU A 209 16.78 -13.75 16.07
N TYR A 210 16.61 -12.48 15.74
CA TYR A 210 17.10 -11.37 16.57
C TYR A 210 16.11 -10.21 16.79
N GLY A 211 14.98 -10.15 16.10
CA GLY A 211 14.03 -9.02 16.18
C GLY A 211 13.50 -8.76 17.59
N TYR A 212 13.35 -9.80 18.41
CA TYR A 212 12.96 -9.65 19.83
C TYR A 212 13.98 -8.88 20.68
N ARG A 213 15.22 -8.71 20.22
CA ARG A 213 16.27 -7.97 20.93
C ARG A 213 16.09 -6.46 20.77
N SER A 214 15.65 -6.02 19.59
CA SER A 214 15.48 -4.61 19.26
C SER A 214 14.59 -4.44 18.04
N PRO A 215 13.55 -3.60 18.10
CA PRO A 215 12.71 -3.24 16.95
C PRO A 215 13.51 -2.80 15.72
N TRP A 216 14.63 -2.11 15.95
CA TRP A 216 15.52 -1.59 14.90
C TRP A 216 16.11 -2.66 14.00
N ILE A 217 16.23 -3.91 14.49
CA ILE A 217 16.70 -5.03 13.69
C ILE A 217 15.68 -5.36 12.60
N GLY A 218 14.40 -5.47 12.98
CA GLY A 218 13.31 -5.70 12.02
C GLY A 218 13.16 -4.54 11.05
N ILE A 219 13.13 -3.30 11.57
CA ILE A 219 13.04 -2.07 10.77
C ILE A 219 14.17 -2.03 9.75
N GLY A 220 15.43 -2.13 10.17
CA GLY A 220 16.59 -2.07 9.28
C GLY A 220 16.60 -3.19 8.25
N ALA A 221 16.27 -4.43 8.66
CA ALA A 221 16.23 -5.58 7.75
C ALA A 221 15.20 -5.40 6.63
N TYR A 222 13.98 -5.00 6.97
CA TYR A 222 12.92 -4.79 5.98
C TYR A 222 13.14 -3.52 5.15
N SER A 223 13.77 -2.47 5.70
CA SER A 223 14.18 -1.29 4.94
C SER A 223 15.19 -1.64 3.84
N VAL A 224 16.21 -2.45 4.14
CA VAL A 224 17.19 -2.94 3.15
C VAL A 224 16.51 -3.81 2.09
N ALA A 225 15.56 -4.66 2.50
CA ALA A 225 14.81 -5.50 1.57
C ALA A 225 13.91 -4.66 0.62
N ALA A 226 13.23 -3.65 1.15
CA ALA A 226 12.44 -2.71 0.38
C ALA A 226 13.32 -1.91 -0.61
N ALA A 227 14.46 -1.40 -0.16
CA ALA A 227 15.42 -0.71 -1.01
C ALA A 227 15.92 -1.59 -2.16
N THR A 228 16.19 -2.88 -1.89
CA THR A 228 16.54 -3.85 -2.93
C THR A 228 15.43 -3.98 -3.97
N GLY A 229 14.16 -4.11 -3.53
CA GLY A 229 13.01 -4.14 -4.43
C GLY A 229 12.87 -2.88 -5.29
N LEU A 230 13.02 -1.70 -4.69
CA LEU A 230 12.97 -0.42 -5.41
C LEU A 230 14.10 -0.32 -6.45
N MET A 231 15.32 -0.74 -6.11
CA MET A 231 16.42 -0.76 -7.07
C MET A 231 16.15 -1.70 -8.25
N ARG A 232 15.45 -2.83 -8.04
CA ARG A 232 15.05 -3.72 -9.14
C ARG A 232 14.07 -3.06 -10.11
N MET A 233 13.15 -2.23 -9.60
CA MET A 233 12.27 -1.41 -10.44
C MET A 233 13.07 -0.31 -11.14
N ALA A 234 13.94 0.38 -10.39
CA ALA A 234 14.79 1.43 -10.91
C ALA A 234 15.76 0.93 -11.99
N ASN A 235 16.18 -0.34 -11.97
CA ASN A 235 16.99 -0.97 -13.03
C ASN A 235 16.17 -1.55 -14.20
N ASN A 236 14.82 -1.38 -14.24
CA ASN A 236 13.92 -2.00 -15.24
C ASN A 236 14.03 -3.53 -15.30
N LYS A 237 14.46 -4.15 -14.21
CA LYS A 237 14.60 -5.61 -14.17
C LYS A 237 13.31 -6.31 -13.78
N HIS A 238 12.44 -5.63 -13.04
CA HIS A 238 11.18 -6.18 -12.57
C HIS A 238 10.07 -5.14 -12.52
N TRP A 239 8.85 -5.59 -12.81
CA TRP A 239 7.65 -4.81 -12.61
C TRP A 239 7.34 -4.64 -11.12
N LEU A 240 6.57 -3.61 -10.75
CA LEU A 240 6.13 -3.40 -9.37
C LEU A 240 5.41 -4.63 -8.81
N SER A 241 4.52 -5.24 -9.58
CA SER A 241 3.84 -6.51 -9.23
C SER A 241 4.81 -7.65 -8.89
N ASP A 242 5.93 -7.74 -9.61
CA ASP A 242 6.93 -8.79 -9.41
C ASP A 242 7.68 -8.59 -8.09
N VAL A 243 8.00 -7.34 -7.77
CA VAL A 243 8.67 -6.95 -6.51
C VAL A 243 7.75 -7.22 -5.33
N MET A 244 6.48 -6.82 -5.41
CA MET A 244 5.50 -7.03 -4.35
C MET A 244 5.23 -8.52 -4.10
N THR A 245 5.01 -9.28 -5.18
CA THR A 245 4.82 -10.73 -5.07
C THR A 245 6.07 -11.41 -4.54
N GLY A 246 7.27 -10.99 -5.00
CA GLY A 246 8.55 -11.48 -4.50
C GLY A 246 8.70 -11.28 -2.98
N ALA A 247 8.38 -10.09 -2.48
CA ALA A 247 8.40 -9.79 -1.05
C ALA A 247 7.49 -10.75 -0.25
N GLY A 248 6.26 -10.97 -0.73
CA GLY A 248 5.33 -11.93 -0.13
C GLY A 248 5.89 -13.36 -0.11
N VAL A 249 6.38 -13.85 -1.24
CA VAL A 249 6.96 -15.20 -1.36
C VAL A 249 8.15 -15.40 -0.40
N GLY A 250 9.04 -14.41 -0.29
CA GLY A 250 10.18 -14.47 0.63
C GLY A 250 9.77 -14.61 2.09
N ILE A 251 8.74 -13.85 2.52
CA ILE A 251 8.18 -13.94 3.87
C ILE A 251 7.51 -15.31 4.09
N VAL A 252 6.68 -15.78 3.16
CA VAL A 252 5.98 -17.08 3.24
C VAL A 252 6.97 -18.22 3.38
N ALA A 253 7.95 -18.29 2.48
CA ALA A 253 8.94 -19.36 2.47
C ALA A 253 9.74 -19.39 3.78
N THR A 254 10.03 -18.20 4.34
CA THR A 254 10.67 -18.11 5.65
C THR A 254 9.76 -18.68 6.73
N GLU A 255 8.52 -18.21 6.82
CA GLU A 255 7.57 -18.71 7.81
C GLU A 255 7.35 -20.22 7.75
N MET A 256 7.15 -20.75 6.54
CA MET A 256 7.01 -22.18 6.32
C MET A 256 8.29 -22.96 6.69
N GLY A 257 9.48 -22.46 6.33
CA GLY A 257 10.72 -23.15 6.66
C GLY A 257 10.97 -23.24 8.17
N TYR A 258 10.68 -22.16 8.90
CA TYR A 258 10.71 -22.19 10.36
C TYR A 258 9.60 -23.06 10.95
N TYR A 259 8.40 -23.07 10.37
CA TYR A 259 7.32 -23.94 10.81
C TYR A 259 7.70 -25.42 10.68
N LEU A 260 8.18 -25.84 9.52
CA LEU A 260 8.64 -27.21 9.26
C LEU A 260 9.79 -27.60 10.19
N THR A 261 10.75 -26.71 10.40
CA THR A 261 11.86 -26.98 11.33
C THR A 261 11.37 -27.08 12.77
N ASP A 262 10.42 -26.23 13.18
CA ASP A 262 9.83 -26.29 14.51
C ASP A 262 9.04 -27.60 14.72
N LEU A 263 8.42 -28.17 13.68
CA LEU A 263 7.79 -29.49 13.72
C LEU A 263 8.82 -30.62 13.89
N ILE A 264 9.92 -30.58 13.13
CA ILE A 264 10.96 -31.62 13.13
C ILE A 264 11.77 -31.60 14.44
N PHE A 265 12.26 -30.43 14.84
CA PHE A 265 13.15 -30.28 15.99
C PHE A 265 12.41 -30.03 17.31
N LYS A 266 11.10 -29.77 17.27
CA LYS A 266 10.29 -29.44 18.45
C LYS A 266 10.95 -28.32 19.27
N GLN A 267 11.24 -28.56 20.55
CA GLN A 267 11.94 -27.59 21.43
C GLN A 267 13.48 -27.68 21.37
N ARG A 268 14.05 -28.68 20.69
CA ARG A 268 15.50 -28.92 20.69
C ARG A 268 16.25 -27.79 19.98
N GLY A 269 17.27 -27.24 20.64
CA GLY A 269 18.08 -26.17 20.08
C GLY A 269 17.36 -24.81 19.97
N LEU A 270 16.27 -24.59 20.71
CA LEU A 270 15.76 -23.24 20.94
C LEU A 270 16.46 -22.64 22.17
N ASN A 271 17.11 -21.50 21.98
CA ASN A 271 17.62 -20.70 23.10
C ASN A 271 16.50 -19.85 23.72
N LYS A 272 15.43 -19.60 22.96
CA LYS A 272 14.23 -18.88 23.39
C LYS A 272 13.00 -19.60 22.86
N ALA A 273 12.25 -20.24 23.76
CA ALA A 273 11.12 -21.12 23.42
C ALA A 273 9.92 -20.36 22.82
N THR A 274 9.75 -19.09 23.18
CA THR A 274 8.63 -18.25 22.72
C THR A 274 9.15 -16.95 22.11
N THR A 275 8.93 -16.79 20.81
CA THR A 275 9.15 -15.57 20.03
C THR A 275 7.89 -15.24 19.24
N GLU A 276 6.72 -15.57 19.80
CA GLU A 276 5.47 -15.19 19.16
C GLU A 276 5.27 -13.68 19.32
N GLU A 277 5.17 -13.00 18.19
CA GLU A 277 4.86 -11.57 18.14
C GLU A 277 3.50 -11.32 18.79
N THR A 278 3.48 -10.50 19.84
CA THR A 278 2.25 -10.04 20.47
C THR A 278 1.73 -8.81 19.73
N PHE A 279 0.43 -8.80 19.43
CA PHE A 279 -0.23 -7.67 18.77
C PHE A 279 -1.18 -7.01 19.76
N GLU A 280 -0.77 -5.86 20.29
CA GLU A 280 -1.64 -5.03 21.11
C GLU A 280 -2.69 -4.35 20.24
N GLU A 281 -3.96 -4.42 20.65
CA GLU A 281 -5.09 -3.78 19.95
C GLU A 281 -5.00 -2.25 20.02
N LYS A 282 -4.57 -1.70 21.16
CA LYS A 282 -4.46 -0.26 21.42
C LYS A 282 -3.01 0.23 21.38
N TYR A 283 -2.28 -0.09 20.31
CA TYR A 283 -0.93 0.45 20.09
C TYR A 283 -0.97 1.78 19.33
N ARG A 284 0.11 2.56 19.37
CA ARG A 284 0.26 3.79 18.59
C ARG A 284 0.75 3.43 17.18
N PRO A 285 -0.06 3.61 16.12
CA PRO A 285 0.33 3.18 14.80
C PRO A 285 1.20 4.24 14.10
N SER A 286 2.27 4.71 14.73
CA SER A 286 3.23 5.60 14.06
C SER A 286 3.94 4.84 12.95
N PHE A 287 4.15 5.49 11.82
CA PHE A 287 4.68 4.81 10.65
C PHE A 287 5.42 5.70 9.67
N ILE A 288 6.24 5.06 8.85
CA ILE A 288 6.73 5.56 7.55
C ILE A 288 6.39 4.49 6.50
N GLY A 289 5.90 4.92 5.34
CA GLY A 289 5.49 4.01 4.28
C GLY A 289 5.72 4.55 2.88
N LEU A 290 5.81 3.60 1.96
CA LEU A 290 5.90 3.81 0.52
C LEU A 290 4.58 3.42 -0.11
N ASN A 291 3.93 4.38 -0.76
CA ASN A 291 2.63 4.20 -1.38
C ASN A 291 2.77 4.13 -2.89
N PHE A 292 2.00 3.25 -3.50
CA PHE A 292 1.84 3.12 -4.94
C PHE A 292 0.34 3.17 -5.23
N LEU A 293 -0.09 4.22 -5.92
CA LEU A 293 -1.50 4.49 -6.20
C LEU A 293 -1.73 4.67 -7.69
N ILE A 294 -2.93 4.34 -8.14
CA ILE A 294 -3.46 4.63 -9.46
C ILE A 294 -4.37 5.84 -9.28
N ASN A 295 -4.22 6.85 -10.11
CA ASN A 295 -5.00 8.07 -10.04
C ASN A 295 -6.10 8.07 -11.11
N GLU A 296 -7.36 8.11 -10.68
CA GLU A 296 -8.53 8.29 -11.54
C GLU A 296 -9.02 9.75 -11.49
N PRO A 297 -8.87 10.54 -12.57
CA PRO A 297 -9.53 11.83 -12.66
C PRO A 297 -11.06 11.67 -12.67
N LEU A 298 -11.74 12.37 -11.76
CA LEU A 298 -13.20 12.43 -11.69
C LEU A 298 -13.69 13.71 -12.37
N GLY A 299 -13.97 13.66 -13.68
CA GLY A 299 -14.59 14.76 -14.40
C GLY A 299 -14.05 15.00 -15.81
N LYS A 300 -14.74 15.87 -16.55
CA LYS A 300 -14.29 16.44 -17.82
C LYS A 300 -13.75 17.84 -17.56
N TYR A 301 -12.55 18.15 -18.03
CA TYR A 301 -11.91 19.44 -17.76
C TYR A 301 -11.94 20.31 -19.02
N PRO A 302 -12.34 21.59 -18.92
CA PRO A 302 -12.32 22.47 -20.08
C PRO A 302 -10.88 22.70 -20.52
N ASP A 303 -10.63 22.61 -21.82
CA ASP A 303 -9.33 22.91 -22.44
C ASP A 303 -9.07 24.41 -22.60
N GLY A 304 -10.12 25.22 -22.36
CA GLY A 304 -10.13 26.66 -22.48
C GLY A 304 -10.39 27.20 -23.90
N LYS A 305 -10.47 26.34 -24.92
CA LYS A 305 -10.90 26.68 -26.30
C LYS A 305 -12.35 26.26 -26.61
N GLY A 306 -13.05 25.70 -25.62
CA GLY A 306 -14.46 25.32 -25.73
C GLY A 306 -14.71 23.81 -25.83
N SER A 307 -13.64 23.00 -25.81
CA SER A 307 -13.70 21.54 -25.80
C SER A 307 -13.36 20.99 -24.41
N HIS A 308 -13.70 19.72 -24.17
CA HIS A 308 -13.39 19.04 -22.92
C HIS A 308 -12.19 18.08 -23.12
N VAL A 309 -11.12 18.30 -22.37
CA VAL A 309 -10.01 17.35 -22.27
C VAL A 309 -10.36 16.27 -21.25
N LYS A 310 -10.21 15.02 -21.68
CA LYS A 310 -10.29 13.86 -20.80
C LYS A 310 -8.88 13.51 -20.34
N VAL A 311 -8.61 13.73 -19.06
CA VAL A 311 -7.35 13.30 -18.44
C VAL A 311 -7.41 11.78 -18.28
N SER A 312 -6.32 11.07 -18.60
CA SER A 312 -6.30 9.61 -18.48
C SER A 312 -5.90 9.17 -17.06
N ARG A 313 -6.09 7.87 -16.77
CA ARG A 313 -5.61 7.26 -15.51
C ARG A 313 -4.10 7.48 -15.34
N GLY A 314 -3.70 8.07 -14.22
CA GLY A 314 -2.30 8.26 -13.83
C GLY A 314 -1.79 7.23 -12.82
N CYS A 315 -0.52 7.33 -12.44
CA CYS A 315 0.05 6.59 -11.32
C CYS A 315 0.83 7.53 -10.39
N THR A 316 0.71 7.30 -9.08
CA THR A 316 1.32 8.10 -8.03
C THR A 316 2.22 7.20 -7.19
N SER A 317 3.48 7.62 -6.99
CA SER A 317 4.35 7.05 -5.95
C SER A 317 4.55 8.07 -4.85
N ALA A 318 4.45 7.66 -3.59
CA ALA A 318 4.54 8.58 -2.46
C ALA A 318 5.32 8.01 -1.28
N VAL A 319 6.02 8.88 -0.57
CA VAL A 319 6.52 8.63 0.79
C VAL A 319 5.54 9.29 1.76
N GLU A 320 5.06 8.54 2.73
CA GLU A 320 4.11 9.03 3.72
C GLU A 320 4.55 8.61 5.11
N GLY A 321 4.49 9.53 6.08
CA GLY A 321 4.78 9.22 7.46
C GLY A 321 3.80 9.92 8.40
N ALA A 322 3.46 9.27 9.50
CA ALA A 322 2.63 9.85 10.54
C ALA A 322 3.11 9.41 11.93
N TYR A 323 3.07 10.35 12.86
CA TYR A 323 3.33 10.13 14.28
C TYR A 323 2.01 10.16 15.04
N PHE A 324 1.70 9.07 15.72
CA PHE A 324 0.48 8.90 16.51
C PHE A 324 0.75 9.14 17.99
N PHE A 325 0.16 10.20 18.55
CA PHE A 325 0.28 10.53 19.98
C PHE A 325 -0.44 9.51 20.87
N ASN A 326 -1.52 8.93 20.33
CA ASN A 326 -2.31 7.88 20.93
C ASN A 326 -2.80 6.92 19.82
N PRO A 327 -3.46 5.79 20.15
CA PRO A 327 -3.92 4.82 19.14
C PRO A 327 -4.89 5.36 18.08
N TYR A 328 -5.41 6.57 18.25
CA TYR A 328 -6.49 7.13 17.43
C TYR A 328 -6.10 8.35 16.62
N VAL A 329 -5.20 9.20 17.10
CA VAL A 329 -4.91 10.50 16.50
C VAL A 329 -3.41 10.70 16.35
N GLY A 330 -3.02 11.17 15.16
CA GLY A 330 -1.66 11.50 14.81
C GLY A 330 -1.57 12.68 13.87
N VAL A 331 -0.33 13.10 13.62
CA VAL A 331 0.04 14.13 12.64
C VAL A 331 1.08 13.56 11.70
N GLY A 332 1.02 13.93 10.43
CA GLY A 332 1.92 13.38 9.44
C GLY A 332 2.00 14.20 8.18
N GLY A 333 2.71 13.65 7.20
CA GLY A 333 2.86 14.26 5.90
C GLY A 333 3.12 13.26 4.81
N ARG A 334 2.93 13.73 3.59
CA ARG A 334 3.10 12.96 2.36
C ARG A 334 3.82 13.80 1.32
N PHE A 335 4.83 13.19 0.72
CA PHE A 335 5.44 13.65 -0.52
C PHE A 335 5.06 12.66 -1.62
N SER A 336 4.47 13.12 -2.72
CA SER A 336 4.04 12.27 -3.82
C SER A 336 4.41 12.82 -5.18
N VAL A 337 4.80 11.94 -6.09
CA VAL A 337 5.05 12.24 -7.49
C VAL A 337 4.04 11.46 -8.32
N THR A 338 3.29 12.15 -9.16
CA THR A 338 2.24 11.60 -10.02
C THR A 338 2.63 11.78 -11.47
N ARG A 339 2.53 10.69 -12.26
CA ARG A 339 2.60 10.70 -13.72
C ARG A 339 1.21 10.43 -14.29
N THR A 340 0.70 11.36 -15.10
CA THR A 340 -0.60 11.23 -15.76
C THR A 340 -0.44 11.48 -17.26
N SER A 341 -0.90 10.58 -18.14
CA SER A 341 -0.91 10.89 -19.59
C SER A 341 -2.15 11.70 -19.97
N VAL A 342 -2.03 12.60 -20.93
CA VAL A 342 -3.17 13.38 -21.44
C VAL A 342 -3.67 12.75 -22.74
N ILE A 343 -4.99 12.63 -22.90
CA ILE A 343 -5.62 12.23 -24.16
C ILE A 343 -6.23 13.49 -24.76
N VAL A 344 -5.79 13.85 -25.97
CA VAL A 344 -6.34 14.99 -26.74
C VAL A 344 -6.98 14.40 -28.00
N ASP A 345 -8.25 14.70 -28.25
CA ASP A 345 -9.00 14.27 -29.46
C ASP A 345 -8.98 12.76 -29.77
N GLY A 346 -9.02 11.92 -28.73
CA GLY A 346 -9.04 10.47 -28.88
C GLY A 346 -7.68 9.85 -29.25
N VAL A 347 -6.66 10.67 -29.51
CA VAL A 347 -5.27 10.24 -29.67
C VAL A 347 -4.57 10.35 -28.33
N LYS A 348 -4.04 9.22 -27.87
CA LYS A 348 -3.24 9.16 -26.66
C LYS A 348 -1.89 9.81 -26.98
N ALA A 349 -1.65 11.02 -26.48
CA ALA A 349 -0.34 11.66 -26.61
C ALA A 349 0.63 10.94 -25.67
N GLU A 350 1.27 9.87 -26.16
CA GLU A 350 2.17 9.04 -25.34
C GLU A 350 3.41 9.82 -24.87
N ASP A 351 3.78 10.89 -25.59
CA ASP A 351 4.96 11.72 -25.32
C ASP A 351 4.66 12.98 -24.48
N ASN A 352 3.39 13.34 -24.27
CA ASN A 352 3.01 14.49 -23.44
C ASN A 352 2.50 14.04 -22.08
N VAL A 353 3.43 13.97 -21.14
CA VAL A 353 3.21 13.49 -19.78
C VAL A 353 2.97 14.66 -18.84
N PHE A 354 1.86 14.62 -18.11
CA PHE A 354 1.57 15.56 -17.05
C PHE A 354 2.09 15.03 -15.72
N ASP A 355 3.22 15.59 -15.32
CA ASP A 355 3.89 15.28 -14.07
C ASP A 355 3.44 16.23 -12.95
N THR A 356 3.26 15.74 -11.74
CA THR A 356 2.82 16.58 -10.61
C THR A 356 3.48 16.16 -9.32
N TRP A 357 4.06 17.10 -8.59
CA TRP A 357 4.64 16.85 -7.28
C TRP A 357 3.72 17.45 -6.23
N LYS A 358 3.43 16.70 -5.16
CA LYS A 358 2.65 17.18 -4.02
C LYS A 358 3.45 16.98 -2.76
N VAL A 359 3.55 18.01 -1.94
CA VAL A 359 4.04 17.91 -0.57
C VAL A 359 2.97 18.48 0.35
N GLY A 360 2.61 17.72 1.37
CA GLY A 360 1.54 18.13 2.26
C GLY A 360 1.63 17.50 3.62
N GLY A 361 0.90 18.09 4.56
CA GLY A 361 0.83 17.66 5.94
C GLY A 361 -0.58 17.79 6.49
N GLY A 362 -0.86 17.04 7.54
CA GLY A 362 -2.14 17.16 8.23
C GLY A 362 -2.40 16.08 9.26
N ALA A 363 -3.69 15.90 9.56
CA ALA A 363 -4.16 15.03 10.62
C ALA A 363 -4.38 13.60 10.12
N TYR A 364 -4.00 12.65 10.96
CA TYR A 364 -4.18 11.22 10.74
C TYR A 364 -5.04 10.63 11.85
N PHE A 365 -5.94 9.74 11.47
CA PHE A 365 -6.85 9.07 12.36
C PHE A 365 -6.73 7.56 12.19
N SER A 366 -6.85 6.82 13.28
CA SER A 366 -6.83 5.36 13.26
C SER A 366 -7.87 4.81 14.23
N TYR A 367 -8.42 3.66 13.88
CA TYR A 367 -9.36 2.91 14.70
C TYR A 367 -9.02 1.41 14.58
N PRO A 368 -8.59 0.76 15.68
CA PRO A 368 -8.28 -0.66 15.66
C PRO A 368 -9.56 -1.48 15.55
N LEU A 369 -9.75 -2.13 14.41
CA LEU A 369 -10.86 -3.07 14.19
C LEU A 369 -10.56 -4.40 14.91
N THR A 370 -9.31 -4.84 14.84
CA THR A 370 -8.76 -6.01 15.55
C THR A 370 -7.30 -5.74 15.93
N SER A 371 -6.62 -6.70 16.57
CA SER A 371 -5.18 -6.58 16.87
C SER A 371 -4.29 -6.45 15.62
N ARG A 372 -4.78 -6.88 14.45
CA ARG A 372 -4.05 -6.84 13.16
C ARG A 372 -4.63 -5.88 12.14
N TRP A 373 -5.92 -5.57 12.21
CA TRP A 373 -6.60 -4.69 11.25
C TRP A 373 -6.91 -3.33 11.86
N LEU A 374 -6.50 -2.28 11.16
CA LEU A 374 -6.79 -0.90 11.54
C LEU A 374 -7.50 -0.21 10.38
N LEU A 375 -8.59 0.46 10.70
CA LEU A 375 -9.22 1.43 9.82
C LEU A 375 -8.53 2.77 10.05
N GLY A 376 -8.10 3.43 8.99
CA GLY A 376 -7.45 4.74 9.07
C GLY A 376 -8.15 5.77 8.21
N SER A 377 -8.04 7.03 8.59
CA SER A 377 -8.43 8.16 7.78
C SER A 377 -7.40 9.27 7.88
N LYS A 378 -7.37 10.18 6.91
CA LYS A 378 -6.47 11.34 6.93
C LYS A 378 -7.08 12.55 6.27
N LEU A 379 -6.57 13.71 6.65
CA LEU A 379 -6.86 15.01 6.06
C LEU A 379 -5.54 15.73 5.83
N LEU A 380 -5.26 16.09 4.59
CA LEU A 380 -4.01 16.69 4.16
C LEU A 380 -4.27 18.02 3.47
N ALA A 381 -3.53 19.06 3.87
CA ALA A 381 -3.32 20.24 3.07
C ALA A 381 -1.98 20.07 2.34
N SER A 382 -1.97 20.30 1.03
CA SER A 382 -0.81 20.05 0.18
C SER A 382 -0.53 21.22 -0.73
N SER A 383 0.75 21.49 -0.97
CA SER A 383 1.21 22.34 -2.06
C SER A 383 1.45 21.45 -3.27
N VAL A 384 0.83 21.82 -4.39
CA VAL A 384 0.87 21.11 -5.67
C VAL A 384 1.76 21.89 -6.62
N PHE A 385 2.75 21.20 -7.18
CA PHE A 385 3.74 21.76 -8.09
C PHE A 385 3.61 21.08 -9.44
N TYR A 386 3.43 21.88 -10.48
CA TYR A 386 3.41 21.45 -11.87
C TYR A 386 4.74 21.85 -12.53
N PRO A 387 5.50 20.92 -13.12
CA PRO A 387 6.64 21.25 -13.94
C PRO A 387 6.18 21.95 -15.23
N ASN A 388 7.05 22.76 -15.81
CA ASN A 388 6.77 23.45 -17.08
C ASN A 388 6.58 22.41 -18.19
N ILE A 389 5.47 22.47 -18.92
CA ILE A 389 5.23 21.61 -20.10
C ILE A 389 5.10 22.51 -21.32
N GLN A 390 5.96 22.28 -22.33
CA GLN A 390 5.77 22.80 -23.68
C GLN A 390 4.91 21.78 -24.44
N LEU A 391 3.63 22.08 -24.63
CA LEU A 391 2.81 21.37 -25.61
C LEU A 391 2.89 22.17 -26.91
N THR A 392 3.47 21.57 -27.95
CA THR A 392 3.57 21.93 -29.38
C THR A 392 3.45 23.40 -29.82
N ASP A 393 2.47 24.20 -29.37
CA ASP A 393 2.32 25.64 -29.67
C ASP A 393 1.80 26.52 -28.50
N GLU A 394 1.57 26.00 -27.28
CA GLU A 394 1.08 26.79 -26.14
C GLU A 394 1.78 26.43 -24.81
N LEU A 395 2.21 27.46 -24.08
CA LEU A 395 2.88 27.36 -22.79
C LEU A 395 1.80 27.30 -21.70
N ILE A 396 1.55 26.10 -21.15
CA ILE A 396 0.65 25.95 -20.00
C ILE A 396 1.40 26.43 -18.75
N ASP A 397 0.95 27.55 -18.19
CA ASP A 397 1.55 28.27 -17.06
C ASP A 397 1.66 27.40 -15.80
N SER A 398 2.88 27.25 -15.30
CA SER A 398 3.27 26.40 -14.16
C SER A 398 3.01 27.09 -12.83
N ARG A 399 1.74 27.26 -12.46
CA ARG A 399 1.42 27.86 -11.17
C ARG A 399 1.18 26.83 -10.08
N HIS A 400 2.03 26.94 -9.05
CA HIS A 400 1.87 26.24 -7.79
C HIS A 400 0.55 26.64 -7.12
N GLY A 401 -0.11 25.68 -6.49
CA GLY A 401 -1.35 25.96 -5.77
C GLY A 401 -1.55 25.05 -4.58
N MET A 402 -2.59 25.34 -3.80
CA MET A 402 -2.96 24.53 -2.64
C MET A 402 -4.00 23.48 -3.05
N GLY A 403 -3.78 22.25 -2.62
CA GLY A 403 -4.71 21.14 -2.75
C GLY A 403 -5.12 20.60 -1.38
N LEU A 404 -6.31 20.03 -1.32
CA LEU A 404 -6.84 19.34 -0.14
C LEU A 404 -7.02 17.87 -0.46
N GLY A 405 -6.60 17.00 0.44
CA GLY A 405 -6.73 15.55 0.31
C GLY A 405 -7.44 14.97 1.52
N THR A 406 -8.37 14.05 1.30
CA THR A 406 -8.91 13.17 2.33
C THR A 406 -8.72 11.73 1.90
N GLY A 407 -8.73 10.77 2.82
CA GLY A 407 -8.62 9.37 2.44
C GLY A 407 -9.05 8.41 3.51
N LEU A 408 -9.37 7.20 3.06
CA LEU A 408 -9.62 6.03 3.89
C LEU A 408 -8.54 5.00 3.62
N SER A 409 -8.18 4.28 4.68
CA SER A 409 -7.17 3.23 4.58
C SER A 409 -7.52 2.02 5.43
N LEU A 410 -7.24 0.84 4.91
CA LEU A 410 -7.35 -0.41 5.66
C LEU A 410 -5.94 -1.00 5.81
N MET A 411 -5.41 -0.98 7.03
CA MET A 411 -4.07 -1.45 7.36
C MET A 411 -4.11 -2.84 7.97
N PHE A 412 -3.31 -3.75 7.42
CA PHE A 412 -3.06 -5.08 7.92
C PHE A 412 -1.64 -5.19 8.48
N ARG A 413 -1.51 -5.48 9.77
CA ARG A 413 -0.24 -5.75 10.45
C ARG A 413 0.20 -7.17 10.17
N ALA A 414 1.05 -7.33 9.16
CA ALA A 414 1.67 -8.61 8.86
C ALA A 414 2.65 -9.01 9.99
N ARG A 415 3.38 -8.03 10.54
CA ARG A 415 4.30 -8.15 11.70
C ARG A 415 4.13 -6.99 12.67
N GLN A 416 4.78 -7.06 13.83
CA GLN A 416 4.82 -5.96 14.80
C GLN A 416 5.24 -4.61 14.17
N HIS A 417 6.25 -4.62 13.29
CA HIS A 417 6.82 -3.42 12.69
C HIS A 417 6.65 -3.34 11.16
N TYR A 418 5.89 -4.26 10.56
CA TYR A 418 5.68 -4.28 9.11
C TYR A 418 4.22 -4.53 8.79
N SER A 419 3.63 -3.61 8.04
CA SER A 419 2.21 -3.58 7.70
C SER A 419 2.02 -3.32 6.21
N VAL A 420 0.93 -3.86 5.68
CA VAL A 420 0.41 -3.53 4.34
C VAL A 420 -0.81 -2.67 4.53
N ARG A 421 -0.98 -1.63 3.72
CA ARG A 421 -2.13 -0.74 3.81
C ARG A 421 -2.75 -0.55 2.44
N PHE A 422 -4.06 -0.75 2.34
CA PHE A 422 -4.86 -0.44 1.17
C PHE A 422 -5.44 0.96 1.32
N LEU A 423 -5.43 1.74 0.25
CA LEU A 423 -5.69 3.18 0.27
C LEU A 423 -6.75 3.55 -0.76
N VAL A 424 -7.68 4.41 -0.34
CA VAL A 424 -8.64 5.12 -1.19
C VAL A 424 -8.56 6.59 -0.80
N ASP A 425 -7.90 7.39 -1.63
CA ASP A 425 -7.64 8.80 -1.36
C ASP A 425 -8.40 9.66 -2.37
N TYR A 426 -9.01 10.74 -1.91
CA TYR A 426 -9.69 11.73 -2.72
C TYR A 426 -8.95 13.05 -2.60
N ASN A 427 -8.48 13.58 -3.73
CA ASN A 427 -7.74 14.84 -3.76
C ASN A 427 -8.48 15.88 -4.60
N LEU A 428 -8.49 17.10 -4.08
CA LEU A 428 -8.86 18.35 -4.72
C LEU A 428 -7.58 19.09 -5.04
N GLN A 429 -7.30 19.27 -6.31
CA GLN A 429 -6.08 19.92 -6.78
C GLN A 429 -6.46 21.14 -7.63
N PRO A 430 -5.68 22.23 -7.59
CA PRO A 430 -5.97 23.39 -8.41
C PRO A 430 -5.66 23.08 -9.88
N TYR A 431 -6.61 23.34 -10.78
CA TYR A 431 -6.41 23.25 -12.23
C TYR A 431 -6.79 24.58 -12.88
N ARG A 432 -6.02 25.01 -13.88
CA ARG A 432 -6.27 26.29 -14.55
C ARG A 432 -6.18 26.12 -16.06
N ALA A 433 -7.30 26.33 -16.73
CA ALA A 433 -7.40 26.48 -18.18
C ALA A 433 -7.95 27.88 -18.49
N LEU A 434 -7.24 28.64 -19.35
CA LEU A 434 -7.60 29.98 -19.83
C LEU A 434 -8.31 30.89 -18.79
N GLY A 435 -7.62 31.20 -17.69
CA GLY A 435 -8.07 32.22 -16.72
C GLY A 435 -9.18 31.79 -15.74
N LYS A 436 -9.84 30.64 -15.94
CA LYS A 436 -10.82 30.08 -14.98
C LYS A 436 -10.12 29.24 -13.92
N HIS A 437 -10.42 29.52 -12.65
CA HIS A 437 -10.02 28.68 -11.52
C HIS A 437 -11.01 27.54 -11.36
N THR A 438 -10.57 26.30 -11.63
CA THR A 438 -11.37 25.10 -11.39
C THR A 438 -10.60 24.10 -10.53
N CYS A 439 -11.32 23.27 -9.78
CA CYS A 439 -10.69 22.18 -9.02
C CYS A 439 -10.66 20.91 -9.87
N PHE A 440 -9.52 20.25 -9.89
CA PHE A 440 -9.33 18.90 -10.38
C PHE A 440 -9.60 17.91 -9.26
N HIS A 441 -10.63 17.11 -9.44
CA HIS A 441 -11.05 16.06 -8.53
C HIS A 441 -10.42 14.75 -8.98
N SER A 442 -9.80 14.03 -8.04
CA SER A 442 -9.07 12.81 -8.38
C SER A 442 -9.19 11.77 -7.28
N LEU A 443 -9.56 10.55 -7.66
CA LEU A 443 -9.63 9.40 -6.77
C LEU A 443 -8.39 8.53 -6.97
N GLU A 444 -7.58 8.36 -5.93
CA GLU A 444 -6.40 7.53 -5.93
C GLU A 444 -6.67 6.21 -5.20
N LEU A 445 -6.48 5.09 -5.88
CA LEU A 445 -6.65 3.74 -5.34
C LEU A 445 -5.29 3.03 -5.32
N GLY A 446 -4.92 2.41 -4.22
CA GLY A 446 -3.61 1.78 -4.17
C GLY A 446 -3.28 1.01 -2.91
N SER A 447 -1.99 0.73 -2.77
CA SER A 447 -1.45 0.05 -1.61
C SER A 447 -0.15 0.69 -1.13
N SER A 448 0.23 0.34 0.09
CA SER A 448 1.36 0.91 0.77
C SER A 448 2.05 -0.13 1.63
N PHE A 449 3.38 -0.09 1.60
CA PHE A 449 4.25 -0.84 2.50
C PHE A 449 4.65 0.08 3.63
N VAL A 450 4.39 -0.36 4.85
CA VAL A 450 4.45 0.49 6.02
C VAL A 450 5.36 -0.15 7.07
N VAL A 451 6.33 0.61 7.53
CA VAL A 451 7.13 0.27 8.70
C VAL A 451 6.56 1.03 9.90
N SER A 452 6.21 0.30 10.96
CA SER A 452 5.57 0.86 12.16
C SER A 452 6.53 0.89 13.35
N PHE A 453 6.48 1.94 14.16
CA PHE A 453 7.37 2.15 15.31
C PHE A 453 6.68 2.78 16.51
#